data_AF-A0A0L0UR65-F1
#
_entry.id   AF-A0A0L0UR65-F1
#
_cell.length_a   1.000
_cell.length_b   1.000
_cell.length_c   1.000
_cell.angle_alpha   90.00
_cell.angle_beta   90.00
_cell.angle_gamma   90.00
#
_symmetry.space_group_name_H-M   'P 1'
#
loop_
_entity.id
_entity.type
_entity.pdbx_description
1 polymer ?
#
loop_
_entity_poly.entity_id
_entity_poly.type
_entity_poly.pdbx_seq_one_letter_code
_entity_poly.pdbx_strand_id
1 'polypeptide(L)'
;MNTYSLEDWLDESLQIPPEQGHLQISEVEYTRLAEQFHTTGYREGIHKGKEITTQEGFDNGFAAGAQRGKRLGRLRGQASGLLNILLKRMEEGDARVDRVRRLIRDLNQYGIQRPSNSDSQPANNLEGLSNQMEALMADPVHQNHSLSIQNQHLLDNQLLDCCQFELNAILASMDIWLPGL
;
A
#
# COMPACT_ATOMS: atom_id res chain seq x y z
N MET A 1 87.27 -28.74 27.24
CA MET A 1 86.50 -28.65 25.98
C MET A 1 85.04 -28.82 26.33
N ASN A 2 84.29 -27.73 26.45
CA ASN A 2 82.83 -27.76 26.52
C ASN A 2 82.36 -26.72 25.51
N THR A 3 81.87 -27.21 24.38
CA THR A 3 81.29 -26.41 23.30
C THR A 3 79.88 -26.02 23.73
N TYR A 4 79.73 -24.84 24.33
CA TYR A 4 78.41 -24.23 24.47
C TYR A 4 77.96 -23.80 23.08
N SER A 5 76.93 -24.48 22.57
CA SER A 5 76.30 -24.18 21.28
C SER A 5 75.67 -22.80 21.36
N LEU A 6 76.07 -21.91 20.46
CA LEU A 6 75.56 -20.54 20.33
C LEU A 6 74.16 -20.50 19.67
N GLU A 7 73.52 -21.66 19.49
CA GLU A 7 72.23 -21.82 18.79
C GLU A 7 71.01 -21.83 19.73
N ASP A 8 71.19 -21.98 21.05
CA ASP A 8 70.07 -22.02 22.01
C ASP A 8 69.39 -20.64 22.23
N TRP A 9 70.01 -19.54 21.79
CA TRP A 9 69.50 -18.19 22.03
C TRP A 9 68.64 -17.61 20.89
N LEU A 10 68.53 -18.34 19.77
CA LEU A 10 67.73 -17.95 18.62
C LEU A 10 66.32 -18.55 18.62
N ASP A 11 66.04 -19.54 19.47
CA ASP A 11 64.72 -20.19 19.54
C ASP A 11 63.72 -19.43 20.43
N GLU A 12 64.20 -18.73 21.47
CA GLU A 12 63.34 -18.08 22.47
C GLU A 12 62.86 -16.67 22.05
N SER A 13 63.51 -16.05 21.06
CA SER A 13 63.18 -14.70 20.58
C SER A 13 62.17 -14.67 19.41
N LEU A 14 61.79 -15.83 18.87
CA LEU A 14 60.76 -15.98 17.84
C LEU A 14 59.42 -16.51 18.39
N GLN A 15 59.33 -16.79 19.68
CA GLN A 15 58.07 -17.17 20.33
C GLN A 15 57.32 -15.92 20.76
N ILE A 16 56.59 -15.32 19.81
CA ILE A 16 55.40 -14.54 20.14
C ILE A 16 54.53 -15.46 21.01
N PRO A 17 54.20 -15.10 22.26
CA PRO A 17 53.39 -15.96 23.12
C PRO A 17 52.10 -16.31 22.36
N PRO A 18 51.80 -17.60 22.09
CA PRO A 18 50.69 -17.98 21.22
C PRO A 18 49.35 -17.44 21.74
N GLU A 19 49.22 -17.24 23.05
CA GLU A 19 48.06 -16.63 23.71
C GLU A 19 47.78 -15.17 23.29
N GLN A 20 48.82 -14.34 23.07
CA GLN A 20 48.62 -12.91 22.82
C GLN A 20 48.10 -12.62 21.40
N GLY A 21 48.56 -13.40 20.41
CA GLY A 21 48.08 -13.30 19.04
C GLY A 21 46.62 -13.72 18.91
N HIS A 22 46.21 -14.80 19.58
CA HIS A 22 44.82 -15.27 19.55
C HIS A 22 43.82 -14.29 20.17
N LEU A 23 44.21 -13.58 21.24
CA LEU A 23 43.38 -12.55 21.87
C LEU A 23 43.24 -11.30 21.01
N GLN A 24 44.31 -10.84 20.36
CA GLN A 24 44.23 -9.70 19.44
C GLN A 24 43.42 -10.04 18.18
N ILE A 25 43.61 -11.24 17.63
CA ILE A 25 42.82 -11.70 16.47
C ILE A 25 41.33 -11.80 16.84
N SER A 26 41.00 -12.28 18.05
CA SER A 26 39.61 -12.39 18.49
C SER A 26 38.95 -11.02 18.72
N GLU A 27 39.67 -10.04 19.26
CA GLU A 27 39.17 -8.68 19.46
C GLU A 27 38.94 -7.93 18.13
N VAL A 28 39.83 -8.13 17.16
CA VAL A 28 39.69 -7.58 15.80
C VAL A 28 38.51 -8.21 15.08
N GLU A 29 38.36 -9.55 15.12
CA GLU A 29 37.20 -10.22 14.52
C GLU A 29 35.89 -9.84 15.22
N TYR A 30 35.90 -9.65 16.54
CA TYR A 30 34.72 -9.20 17.28
C TYR A 30 34.30 -7.78 16.86
N THR A 31 35.26 -6.87 16.72
CA THR A 31 35.01 -5.50 16.27
C THR A 31 34.45 -5.47 14.86
N ARG A 32 35.07 -6.23 13.94
CA ARG A 32 34.61 -6.36 12.56
C ARG A 32 33.19 -6.92 12.49
N LEU A 33 32.90 -7.93 13.29
CA LEU A 33 31.57 -8.54 13.36
C LEU A 33 30.54 -7.55 13.92
N ALA A 34 30.88 -6.78 14.96
CA ALA A 34 30.02 -5.75 15.53
C ALA A 34 29.70 -4.64 14.50
N GLU A 35 30.68 -4.15 13.76
CA GLU A 35 30.48 -3.17 12.69
C GLU A 35 29.57 -3.71 11.58
N GLN A 36 29.75 -4.98 11.20
CA GLN A 36 28.87 -5.65 10.24
C GLN A 36 27.43 -5.75 10.75
N PHE A 37 27.23 -6.07 12.03
CA PHE A 37 25.90 -6.10 12.64
C PHE A 37 25.26 -4.71 12.72
N HIS A 38 26.00 -3.67 13.08
CA HIS A 38 25.49 -2.30 13.09
C HIS A 38 25.08 -1.83 11.70
N THR A 39 25.94 -2.04 10.70
CA THR A 39 25.68 -1.63 9.31
C THR A 39 24.49 -2.39 8.72
N THR A 40 24.45 -3.70 8.94
CA THR A 40 23.35 -4.55 8.46
C THR A 40 22.05 -4.23 9.18
N GLY A 41 22.09 -4.06 10.50
CA GLY A 41 20.93 -3.73 11.32
C GLY A 41 20.33 -2.37 10.96
N TYR A 42 21.17 -1.35 10.71
CA TYR A 42 20.71 -0.05 10.25
C TYR A 42 20.02 -0.12 8.88
N ARG A 43 20.66 -0.79 7.90
CA ARG A 43 20.08 -0.97 6.56
C ARG A 43 18.74 -1.72 6.63
N GLU A 44 18.69 -2.79 7.43
CA GLU A 44 17.49 -3.60 7.62
C GLU A 44 16.37 -2.80 8.29
N GLY A 45 16.71 -1.96 9.29
CA GLY A 45 15.75 -1.08 9.95
C GLY A 45 15.11 -0.08 8.98
N ILE A 46 15.91 0.55 8.10
CA ILE A 46 15.41 1.45 7.06
C ILE A 46 14.52 0.70 6.05
N HIS A 47 14.92 -0.52 5.67
CA HIS A 47 14.14 -1.34 4.74
C HIS A 47 12.77 -1.71 5.31
N LYS A 48 12.75 -2.22 6.56
CA LYS A 48 11.53 -2.57 7.27
C LYS A 48 10.63 -1.37 7.48
N GLY A 49 11.17 -0.21 7.85
CA GLY A 49 10.40 1.02 8.01
C GLY A 49 9.68 1.43 6.71
N LYS A 50 10.39 1.37 5.57
CA LYS A 50 9.80 1.66 4.25
C LYS A 50 8.69 0.68 3.88
N GLU A 51 8.90 -0.59 4.14
CA GLU A 51 7.93 -1.64 3.86
C GLU A 51 6.66 -1.47 4.69
N ILE A 52 6.80 -1.20 6.00
CA ILE A 52 5.66 -1.00 6.91
C ILE A 52 4.79 0.16 6.44
N THR A 53 5.37 1.33 6.18
CA THR A 53 4.60 2.50 5.69
C THR A 53 3.94 2.24 4.34
N THR A 54 4.61 1.52 3.44
CA THR A 54 4.05 1.16 2.13
C THR A 54 2.87 0.19 2.29
N GLN A 55 3.02 -0.80 3.18
CA GLN A 55 1.98 -1.79 3.44
C GLN A 55 0.76 -1.16 4.10
N GLU A 56 0.94 -0.28 5.08
CA GLU A 56 -0.17 0.47 5.69
C GLU A 56 -0.92 1.31 4.66
N GLY A 57 -0.20 1.96 3.74
CA GLY A 57 -0.81 2.68 2.62
C GLY A 57 -1.61 1.75 1.70
N PHE A 58 -1.06 0.58 1.37
CA PHE A 58 -1.73 -0.43 0.55
C PHE A 58 -2.98 -0.97 1.25
N ASP A 59 -2.91 -1.36 2.51
CA ASP A 59 -4.02 -1.98 3.24
C ASP A 59 -5.21 -1.02 3.34
N ASN A 60 -4.94 0.26 3.63
CA ASN A 60 -5.97 1.30 3.65
C ASN A 60 -6.61 1.51 2.27
N GLY A 61 -5.80 1.59 1.21
CA GLY A 61 -6.29 1.72 -0.16
C GLY A 61 -7.07 0.48 -0.63
N PHE A 62 -6.60 -0.71 -0.24
CA PHE A 62 -7.20 -1.99 -0.58
C PHE A 62 -8.56 -2.16 0.09
N ALA A 63 -8.68 -1.86 1.39
CA ALA A 63 -9.96 -1.96 2.09
C ALA A 63 -11.04 -1.06 1.46
N ALA A 64 -10.70 0.21 1.21
CA ALA A 64 -11.61 1.16 0.56
C ALA A 64 -11.95 0.74 -0.88
N GLY A 65 -10.93 0.34 -1.66
CA GLY A 65 -11.09 -0.13 -3.03
C GLY A 65 -11.92 -1.40 -3.14
N ALA A 66 -11.72 -2.37 -2.25
CA ALA A 66 -12.45 -3.63 -2.20
C ALA A 66 -13.94 -3.42 -1.86
N GLN A 67 -14.24 -2.60 -0.86
CA GLN A 67 -15.62 -2.25 -0.52
C GLN A 67 -16.34 -1.56 -1.69
N ARG A 68 -15.68 -0.59 -2.32
CA ARG A 68 -16.21 0.13 -3.49
C ARG A 68 -16.39 -0.80 -4.70
N GLY A 69 -15.39 -1.62 -5.00
CA GLY A 69 -15.43 -2.59 -6.09
C GLY A 69 -16.55 -3.62 -5.91
N LYS A 70 -16.73 -4.14 -4.70
CA LYS A 70 -17.83 -5.03 -4.34
C LYS A 70 -19.19 -4.36 -4.58
N ARG A 71 -19.35 -3.12 -4.13
CA ARG A 71 -20.60 -2.36 -4.30
C ARG A 71 -20.91 -2.10 -5.78
N LEU A 72 -19.91 -1.66 -6.55
CA LEU A 72 -20.02 -1.42 -7.98
C LEU A 72 -20.39 -2.71 -8.74
N GLY A 73 -19.69 -3.80 -8.45
CA GLY A 73 -19.95 -5.11 -9.06
C GLY A 73 -21.37 -5.59 -8.79
N ARG A 74 -21.86 -5.44 -7.55
CA ARG A 74 -23.25 -5.76 -7.20
C ARG A 74 -24.24 -4.96 -8.04
N LEU A 75 -24.08 -3.65 -8.13
CA LEU A 75 -24.98 -2.77 -8.90
C LEU A 75 -24.97 -3.11 -10.40
N ARG A 76 -23.80 -3.34 -10.99
CA ARG A 76 -23.67 -3.77 -12.40
C ARG A 76 -24.36 -5.11 -12.65
N GLY A 77 -24.19 -6.06 -11.73
CA GLY A 77 -24.83 -7.38 -11.79
C GLY A 77 -26.36 -7.27 -11.70
N GLN A 78 -26.87 -6.51 -10.75
CA GLN A 78 -28.31 -6.28 -10.59
C GLN A 78 -28.91 -5.57 -11.80
N ALA A 79 -28.28 -4.51 -12.31
CA ALA A 79 -28.74 -3.80 -13.49
C ALA A 79 -28.74 -4.69 -14.74
N SER A 80 -27.69 -5.51 -14.93
CA SER A 80 -27.63 -6.48 -16.04
C SER A 80 -28.72 -7.55 -15.93
N GLY A 81 -28.95 -8.08 -14.73
CA GLY A 81 -30.02 -9.05 -14.46
C GLY A 81 -31.40 -8.46 -14.73
N LEU A 82 -31.64 -7.23 -14.26
CA LEU A 82 -32.87 -6.49 -14.49
C LEU A 82 -33.10 -6.25 -15.99
N LEU A 83 -32.07 -5.82 -16.72
CA LEU A 83 -32.17 -5.64 -18.17
C LEU A 83 -32.60 -6.94 -18.87
N ASN A 84 -32.02 -8.07 -18.50
CA ASN A 84 -32.39 -9.37 -19.06
C ASN A 84 -33.86 -9.74 -18.79
N ILE A 85 -34.37 -9.45 -17.59
CA ILE A 85 -35.78 -9.67 -17.25
C ILE A 85 -36.68 -8.76 -18.09
N LEU A 86 -36.35 -7.47 -18.18
CA LEU A 86 -37.11 -6.49 -18.97
C LEU A 86 -37.20 -6.90 -20.43
N LEU A 87 -36.07 -7.28 -21.05
CA LEU A 87 -36.02 -7.72 -22.43
C LEU A 87 -36.81 -9.02 -22.71
N LYS A 88 -36.99 -9.87 -21.70
CA LYS A 88 -37.71 -11.16 -21.85
C LYS A 88 -39.21 -11.05 -21.58
N ARG A 89 -39.62 -10.13 -20.71
CA ARG A 89 -40.99 -10.09 -20.15
C ARG A 89 -41.82 -8.88 -20.57
N MET A 90 -41.21 -7.85 -21.14
CA MET A 90 -41.88 -6.58 -21.44
C MET A 90 -41.92 -6.31 -22.93
N GLU A 91 -42.85 -5.45 -23.34
CA GLU A 91 -43.02 -5.06 -24.74
C GLU A 91 -41.77 -4.32 -25.27
N GLU A 92 -41.53 -4.48 -26.58
CA GLU A 92 -40.48 -3.73 -27.27
C GLU A 92 -40.73 -2.21 -27.15
N GLY A 93 -39.74 -1.47 -26.66
CA GLY A 93 -39.84 -0.01 -26.50
C GLY A 93 -40.18 0.49 -25.09
N ASP A 94 -40.16 -0.37 -24.08
CA ASP A 94 -40.34 0.03 -22.70
C ASP A 94 -39.25 1.02 -22.21
N ALA A 95 -39.68 2.20 -21.74
CA ALA A 95 -38.81 3.23 -21.20
C ALA A 95 -37.92 2.75 -20.03
N ARG A 96 -38.29 1.67 -19.32
CA ARG A 96 -37.46 1.03 -18.29
C ARG A 96 -36.18 0.44 -18.87
N VAL A 97 -36.24 -0.15 -20.07
CA VAL A 97 -35.07 -0.74 -20.74
C VAL A 97 -34.01 0.33 -20.98
N ASP A 98 -34.43 1.49 -21.47
CA ASP A 98 -33.50 2.60 -21.73
C ASP A 98 -32.96 3.21 -20.44
N ARG A 99 -33.77 3.28 -19.37
CA ARG A 99 -33.28 3.67 -18.03
C ARG A 99 -32.18 2.74 -17.53
N VAL A 100 -32.39 1.43 -17.60
CA VAL A 100 -31.40 0.44 -17.13
C VAL A 100 -30.13 0.46 -18.01
N ARG A 101 -30.27 0.67 -19.34
CA ARG A 101 -29.11 0.84 -20.23
C ARG A 101 -28.28 2.07 -19.88
N ARG A 102 -28.91 3.19 -19.55
CA ARG A 102 -28.21 4.39 -19.04
C ARG A 102 -27.49 4.08 -17.73
N LEU A 103 -28.17 3.44 -16.79
CA LEU A 103 -27.58 3.04 -15.51
C LEU A 103 -26.33 2.18 -15.68
N ILE A 104 -26.37 1.17 -16.56
CA ILE A 104 -25.21 0.31 -16.86
C ILE A 104 -24.06 1.13 -17.46
N ARG A 105 -24.37 2.08 -18.35
CA ARG A 105 -23.35 2.97 -18.94
C ARG A 105 -22.67 3.81 -17.87
N ASP A 106 -23.44 4.43 -16.99
CA ASP A 106 -22.94 5.28 -15.91
C ASP A 106 -22.08 4.46 -14.94
N LEU A 107 -22.56 3.27 -14.57
CA LEU A 107 -21.80 2.33 -13.74
C LEU A 107 -20.53 1.84 -14.44
N ASN A 108 -20.50 1.70 -15.76
CA ASN A 108 -19.30 1.28 -16.50
C ASN A 108 -18.25 2.40 -16.61
N GLN A 109 -18.68 3.65 -16.65
CA GLN A 109 -17.79 4.82 -16.63
C GLN A 109 -17.21 5.08 -15.23
N TYR A 110 -17.91 4.65 -14.18
CA TYR A 110 -17.42 4.72 -12.81
C TYR A 110 -16.12 3.92 -12.62
N GLY A 111 -15.05 4.61 -12.22
CA GLY A 111 -13.70 4.05 -12.00
C GLY A 111 -12.68 4.31 -13.11
N ILE A 112 -13.07 4.90 -14.25
CA ILE A 112 -12.11 5.28 -15.32
C ILE A 112 -11.50 6.68 -15.08
N GLN A 113 -12.05 7.47 -14.16
CA GLN A 113 -11.40 8.69 -13.67
C GLN A 113 -10.16 8.32 -12.84
N ARG A 114 -9.07 8.14 -13.57
CA ARG A 114 -7.70 8.11 -13.07
C ARG A 114 -7.53 9.31 -12.14
N PRO A 115 -7.03 9.15 -10.90
CA PRO A 115 -6.63 10.33 -10.13
C PRO A 115 -5.68 11.12 -11.01
N SER A 116 -5.97 12.42 -11.17
CA SER A 116 -4.99 13.35 -11.70
C SER A 116 -3.73 13.17 -10.86
N ASN A 117 -2.71 12.52 -11.43
CA ASN A 117 -1.37 12.51 -10.87
C ASN A 117 -0.85 13.95 -10.94
N SER A 118 -1.27 14.82 -10.02
CA SER A 118 -0.62 16.11 -9.80
C SER A 118 0.54 15.99 -8.82
N ASP A 119 0.59 14.96 -7.96
CA ASP A 119 1.56 14.93 -6.86
C ASP A 119 2.28 13.59 -6.67
N SER A 120 2.55 12.85 -7.75
CA SER A 120 3.62 11.86 -7.70
C SER A 120 4.98 12.58 -7.86
N GLN A 121 5.31 13.46 -6.92
CA GLN A 121 6.71 13.82 -6.74
C GLN A 121 7.43 12.54 -6.28
N PRO A 122 8.49 12.09 -6.99
CA PRO A 122 9.29 10.99 -6.49
C PRO A 122 9.83 11.39 -5.12
N ALA A 123 9.63 10.53 -4.12
CA ALA A 123 10.01 10.72 -2.72
C ALA A 123 11.54 10.87 -2.47
N ASN A 124 12.32 11.20 -3.50
CA ASN A 124 13.77 11.31 -3.49
C ASN A 124 14.27 12.75 -3.65
N ASN A 125 13.40 13.77 -3.64
CA ASN A 125 13.87 15.15 -3.57
C ASN A 125 14.34 15.46 -2.14
N LEU A 126 15.61 15.81 -1.99
CA LEU A 126 16.25 16.18 -0.72
C LEU A 126 15.49 17.31 0.01
N GLU A 127 14.89 18.21 -0.77
CA GLU A 127 13.97 19.27 -0.30
C GLU A 127 12.70 18.71 0.35
N GLY A 128 12.14 17.63 -0.19
CA GLY A 128 10.95 16.98 0.35
C GLY A 128 11.20 16.29 1.70
N LEU A 129 12.39 15.71 1.87
CA LEU A 129 12.83 15.15 3.16
C LEU A 129 13.09 16.23 4.20
N SER A 130 13.70 17.35 3.80
CA SER A 130 13.92 18.51 4.67
C SER A 130 12.59 19.10 5.15
N ASN A 131 11.63 19.27 4.23
CA ASN A 131 10.30 19.78 4.55
C ASN A 131 9.49 18.79 5.41
N GLN A 132 9.66 17.49 5.23
CA GLN A 132 9.05 16.47 6.11
C GLN A 132 9.63 16.51 7.53
N MET A 133 10.94 16.70 7.67
CA MET A 133 11.60 16.80 8.97
C MET A 133 11.20 18.09 9.71
N GLU A 134 11.05 19.19 8.98
CA GLU A 134 10.51 20.46 9.50
C GLU A 134 9.03 20.30 9.94
N ALA A 135 8.22 19.58 9.15
CA ALA A 135 6.81 19.33 9.44
C ALA A 135 6.59 18.38 10.64
N LEU A 136 7.51 17.45 10.89
CA LEU A 136 7.52 16.60 12.10
C LEU A 136 7.88 17.37 13.38
N MET A 137 8.53 18.53 13.24
CA MET A 137 8.92 19.42 14.33
C MET A 137 7.94 20.59 14.54
N ALA A 138 6.97 20.76 13.63
CA ALA A 138 5.92 21.75 13.72
C ALA A 138 4.60 21.10 14.18
N ASP A 139 3.97 21.69 15.20
CA ASP A 139 2.64 21.29 15.70
C ASP A 139 1.57 21.20 14.57
N PRO A 140 0.54 20.36 14.74
CA PRO A 140 -0.07 19.62 13.63
C PRO A 140 -1.05 20.47 12.82
N VAL A 141 -0.68 20.77 11.57
CA VAL A 141 -1.63 21.21 10.54
C VAL A 141 -1.51 20.33 9.30
N HIS A 142 -1.77 19.03 9.47
CA HIS A 142 -2.12 18.14 8.37
C HIS A 142 -3.60 18.32 8.01
N GLN A 143 -3.93 19.24 7.09
CA GLN A 143 -5.34 19.37 6.64
C GLN A 143 -5.54 19.46 5.13
N ASN A 144 -4.53 19.74 4.30
CA ASN A 144 -4.83 20.05 2.89
C ASN A 144 -4.88 18.83 1.96
N HIS A 145 -4.13 17.75 2.21
CA HIS A 145 -4.15 16.57 1.33
C HIS A 145 -5.31 15.61 1.64
N SER A 146 -5.72 15.53 2.91
CA SER A 146 -6.86 14.71 3.37
C SER A 146 -8.19 15.21 2.82
N LEU A 147 -8.39 16.53 2.74
CA LEU A 147 -9.65 17.12 2.24
C LEU A 147 -9.90 16.81 0.75
N SER A 148 -8.87 16.79 -0.10
CA SER A 148 -9.02 16.46 -1.53
C SER A 148 -9.50 15.02 -1.75
N ILE A 149 -8.86 14.05 -1.07
CA ILE A 149 -9.23 12.63 -1.14
C ILE A 149 -10.63 12.41 -0.52
N GLN A 150 -10.96 13.10 0.57
CA GLN A 150 -12.28 13.02 1.21
C GLN A 150 -13.39 13.57 0.32
N ASN A 151 -13.18 14.68 -0.37
CA ASN A 151 -14.18 15.27 -1.27
C ASN A 151 -14.44 14.37 -2.49
N GLN A 152 -13.38 13.81 -3.10
CA GLN A 152 -13.54 12.87 -4.20
C GLN A 152 -14.27 11.59 -3.75
N HIS A 153 -13.96 11.10 -2.55
CA HIS A 153 -14.64 9.96 -1.95
C HIS A 153 -16.14 10.23 -1.68
N LEU A 154 -16.50 11.45 -1.28
CA LEU A 154 -17.90 11.83 -1.03
C LEU A 154 -18.72 11.86 -2.33
N LEU A 155 -18.18 12.47 -3.39
CA LEU A 155 -18.82 12.55 -4.71
C LEU A 155 -18.97 11.17 -5.35
N ASP A 156 -17.96 10.31 -5.22
CA ASP A 156 -17.96 8.95 -5.74
C ASP A 156 -19.04 8.06 -5.08
N ASN A 157 -19.31 8.27 -3.79
CA ASN A 157 -20.37 7.53 -3.09
C ASN A 157 -21.76 8.02 -3.51
N GLN A 158 -21.92 9.33 -3.70
CA GLN A 158 -23.18 9.92 -4.14
C GLN A 158 -23.66 9.33 -5.48
N LEU A 159 -22.76 9.10 -6.44
CA LEU A 159 -23.13 8.47 -7.71
C LEU A 159 -23.62 7.03 -7.52
N LEU A 160 -22.92 6.22 -6.71
CA LEU A 160 -23.35 4.85 -6.43
C LEU A 160 -24.67 4.80 -5.64
N ASP A 161 -24.92 5.79 -4.79
CA ASP A 161 -26.19 5.96 -4.06
C ASP A 161 -27.33 6.30 -5.03
N CYS A 162 -27.13 7.27 -5.93
CA CYS A 162 -28.11 7.62 -6.96
C CYS A 162 -28.42 6.43 -7.86
N CYS A 163 -27.40 5.71 -8.35
CA CYS A 163 -27.56 4.53 -9.17
C CYS A 163 -28.33 3.40 -8.43
N GLN A 164 -28.07 3.23 -7.15
CA GLN A 164 -28.80 2.26 -6.31
C GLN A 164 -30.26 2.66 -6.14
N PHE A 165 -30.55 3.95 -5.94
CA PHE A 165 -31.90 4.48 -5.81
C PHE A 165 -32.71 4.27 -7.09
N GLU A 166 -32.14 4.64 -8.24
CA GLU A 166 -32.76 4.44 -9.55
C GLU A 166 -33.06 2.96 -9.83
N LEU A 167 -32.11 2.07 -9.54
CA LEU A 167 -32.32 0.63 -9.66
C LEU A 167 -33.51 0.17 -8.80
N ASN A 168 -33.58 0.60 -7.54
CA ASN A 168 -34.66 0.25 -6.63
C ASN A 168 -36.00 0.82 -7.09
N ALA A 169 -36.03 2.05 -7.62
CA ALA A 169 -37.24 2.67 -8.16
C ALA A 169 -37.78 1.88 -9.37
N ILE A 170 -36.90 1.43 -10.27
CA ILE A 170 -37.30 0.59 -11.40
C ILE A 170 -37.84 -0.75 -10.91
N LEU A 171 -37.16 -1.41 -9.97
CA LEU A 171 -37.63 -2.67 -9.38
C LEU A 171 -39.00 -2.52 -8.70
N ALA A 172 -39.19 -1.46 -7.91
CA ALA A 172 -40.45 -1.17 -7.27
C ALA A 172 -41.57 -0.90 -8.29
N SER A 173 -41.26 -0.22 -9.40
CA SER A 173 -42.23 0.04 -10.48
C SER A 173 -42.66 -1.21 -11.26
N MET A 174 -42.00 -2.35 -11.05
CA MET A 174 -42.33 -3.62 -11.71
C MET A 174 -43.24 -4.52 -10.86
N ASP A 175 -43.66 -4.09 -9.66
CA ASP A 175 -44.40 -4.92 -8.69
C ASP A 175 -43.72 -6.28 -8.42
N ILE A 176 -42.39 -6.36 -8.56
CA ILE A 176 -41.62 -7.52 -8.10
C ILE A 176 -41.38 -7.32 -6.61
N TRP A 177 -42.40 -7.59 -5.81
CA TRP A 177 -42.17 -7.94 -4.42
C TRP A 177 -41.33 -9.21 -4.45
N LEU A 178 -40.07 -9.13 -4.00
CA LEU A 178 -39.36 -10.31 -3.51
C LEU A 178 -39.75 -10.44 -2.03
N PRO A 179 -40.78 -11.23 -1.66
CA PRO A 179 -40.84 -11.74 -0.30
C PRO A 179 -39.62 -12.63 -0.08
N GLY A 180 -38.78 -12.25 0.87
CA GLY A 180 -37.78 -13.14 1.44
C GLY A 180 -36.40 -13.01 0.83
N LEU A 181 -35.62 -12.08 1.39
CA LEU A 181 -34.21 -12.28 1.71
C LEU A 181 -33.89 -11.50 2.99
#